data_AF-F9NXQ4-F1
#
_entry.id   AF-F9NXQ4-F1
#
_cell.length_a   1.000
_cell.length_b   1.000
_cell.length_c   1.000
_cell.angle_alpha   90.00
_cell.angle_beta   90.00
_cell.angle_gamma   90.00
#
_symmetry.space_group_name_H-M   'P 1'
#
loop_
_entity.id
_entity.type
_entity.pdbx_description
1 polymer ?
#
loop_
_entity_poly.entity_id
_entity_poly.type
_entity_poly.pdbx_seq_one_letter_code
_entity_poly.pdbx_strand_id
1 'polypeptide(L)'
;MNHVTVGSPWTLVSCQESAHECSWMWTHPCGAVLSVQSRQGDAAELVVGITMPPGADDADVTVPGPTWTLEQPVPAIVWAAGVSGVVVTRSACDDATLTVWRQDMGDCHPADEGVSLLGTEISLSPGSARMALWRGRLADTVVAALECLPAWLPSETIVDSPEEMMCRTPDAGMVVDGTDHTSETIGPLSMGAHDLVIYESRGATRVMIGWSPELAAVVGARVDEIMSDFDPRIVSGPQTWLLMNAVGMRVAPFEAFEMAAEGLENVLSRPFRGGDDHVAKLLTCCAAFRLGHRLGDPELRDEGLRRLWELPMDEPGTFMSRCIASAELAELVPDGDWVNVAAPRGEDPLVRAERAIWTGRFGGPDADEAVWELGAFLPAVPGGPLYAGGHRMPRRRAALAYAMTTVWPEDLTSAFGPMRVGELRQRTARRLLISEHLDDEDLALLTW
;
A
#
# COMPACT_ATOMS: atom_id res chain seq x y z
N MET A 1 -19.11 7.98 7.80
CA MET A 1 -19.86 6.70 7.69
C MET A 1 -19.31 6.01 6.45
N ASN A 2 -19.36 4.69 6.36
CA ASN A 2 -18.97 4.02 5.12
C ASN A 2 -20.06 4.27 4.06
N HIS A 3 -19.66 4.73 2.87
CA HIS A 3 -20.59 5.08 1.80
C HIS A 3 -20.46 4.12 0.62
N VAL A 4 -21.58 3.83 -0.05
CA VAL A 4 -21.60 3.05 -1.29
C VAL A 4 -21.89 3.99 -2.44
N THR A 5 -20.99 3.99 -3.42
CA THR A 5 -21.10 4.76 -4.65
C THR A 5 -21.48 3.85 -5.80
N VAL A 6 -22.13 4.44 -6.80
CA VAL A 6 -22.49 3.79 -8.06
C VAL A 6 -22.16 4.73 -9.22
N GLY A 7 -21.60 4.18 -10.28
CA GLY A 7 -21.29 4.94 -11.50
C GLY A 7 -22.56 5.35 -12.26
N SER A 8 -22.43 6.31 -13.17
CA SER A 8 -23.47 6.56 -14.18
C SER A 8 -23.77 5.26 -14.96
N PRO A 9 -25.03 4.95 -15.34
CA PRO A 9 -26.22 5.83 -15.34
C PRO A 9 -27.21 5.55 -14.19
N TRP A 10 -26.76 5.02 -13.05
CA TRP A 10 -27.63 4.80 -11.89
C TRP A 10 -28.24 6.11 -11.35
N THR A 11 -29.53 6.08 -11.02
CA THR A 11 -30.25 7.22 -10.43
C THR A 11 -30.73 6.87 -9.03
N LEU A 12 -30.32 7.66 -8.02
CA LEU A 12 -30.78 7.49 -6.63
C LEU A 12 -32.27 7.85 -6.55
N VAL A 13 -33.10 6.92 -6.09
CA VAL A 13 -34.56 7.09 -5.98
C VAL A 13 -35.07 7.14 -4.54
N SER A 14 -34.31 6.59 -3.59
CA SER A 14 -34.64 6.65 -2.16
C SER A 14 -33.38 6.67 -1.31
N CYS A 15 -33.38 7.49 -0.27
CA CYS A 15 -32.35 7.57 0.74
C CYS A 15 -33.01 7.76 2.11
N GLN A 16 -32.71 6.88 3.06
CA GLN A 16 -33.13 6.96 4.44
C GLN A 16 -31.90 6.79 5.31
N GLU A 17 -31.58 7.81 6.10
CA GLU A 17 -30.40 7.80 6.97
C GLU A 17 -30.84 8.09 8.40
N SER A 18 -30.33 7.28 9.33
CA SER A 18 -30.47 7.43 10.77
C SER A 18 -29.10 7.27 11.42
N ALA A 19 -29.01 7.51 12.74
CA ALA A 19 -27.73 7.41 13.46
C ALA A 19 -27.07 6.02 13.38
N HIS A 20 -27.85 4.95 13.18
CA HIS A 20 -27.37 3.57 13.25
C HIS A 20 -27.71 2.74 12.02
N GLU A 21 -28.48 3.28 11.09
CA GLU A 21 -28.97 2.55 9.92
C GLU A 21 -29.15 3.51 8.76
N CYS A 22 -28.64 3.11 7.60
CA CYS A 22 -28.78 3.81 6.34
C CYS A 22 -29.30 2.83 5.29
N SER A 23 -30.23 3.29 4.45
CA SER A 23 -30.79 2.53 3.35
C SER A 23 -30.85 3.43 2.12
N TRP A 24 -30.29 2.95 1.02
CA TRP A 24 -30.26 3.64 -0.26
C TRP A 24 -30.79 2.72 -1.36
N MET A 25 -31.48 3.31 -2.33
CA MET A 25 -32.02 2.59 -3.47
C MET A 25 -31.80 3.39 -4.75
N TRP A 26 -31.31 2.70 -5.78
CA TRP A 26 -31.07 3.27 -7.11
C TRP A 26 -31.80 2.46 -8.18
N THR A 27 -32.14 3.12 -9.28
CA THR A 27 -32.66 2.50 -10.49
C THR A 27 -31.73 2.76 -11.67
N HIS A 28 -31.58 1.76 -12.53
CA HIS A 28 -30.87 1.86 -13.80
C HIS A 28 -31.85 2.04 -14.95
N PRO A 29 -31.52 2.75 -16.05
CA PRO A 29 -32.41 2.92 -17.21
C PRO A 29 -32.90 1.61 -17.85
N CYS A 30 -32.20 0.49 -17.63
CA CYS A 30 -32.63 -0.84 -18.10
C CYS A 30 -33.70 -1.51 -17.21
N GLY A 31 -34.09 -0.88 -16.10
CA GLY A 31 -35.06 -1.42 -15.15
C GLY A 31 -34.48 -2.15 -13.94
N ALA A 32 -33.15 -2.33 -13.87
CA ALA A 32 -32.50 -2.92 -12.70
C ALA A 32 -32.67 -2.01 -11.45
N VAL A 33 -32.83 -2.65 -10.29
CA VAL A 33 -32.96 -1.97 -8.99
C VAL A 33 -31.84 -2.43 -8.07
N LEU A 34 -31.09 -1.48 -7.53
CA LEU A 34 -30.05 -1.70 -6.54
C LEU A 34 -30.53 -1.18 -5.18
N SER A 35 -30.39 -1.98 -4.14
CA SER A 35 -30.65 -1.61 -2.74
C SER A 35 -29.41 -1.85 -1.90
N VAL A 36 -29.05 -0.87 -1.07
CA VAL A 36 -27.96 -0.97 -0.10
C VAL A 36 -28.53 -0.66 1.27
N GLN A 37 -28.23 -1.51 2.25
CA GLN A 37 -28.55 -1.29 3.66
C GLN A 37 -27.25 -1.39 4.46
N SER A 38 -26.96 -0.39 5.28
CA SER A 38 -25.82 -0.36 6.18
C SER A 38 -26.32 -0.14 7.59
N ARG A 39 -25.87 -0.98 8.53
CA ARG A 39 -26.18 -0.89 9.95
C ARG A 39 -24.91 -0.76 10.75
N GLN A 40 -24.90 0.18 11.69
CA GLN A 40 -23.82 0.40 12.66
C GLN A 40 -24.37 0.16 14.07
N GLY A 41 -23.74 -0.74 14.83
CA GLY A 41 -24.14 -1.12 16.19
C GLY A 41 -23.28 -2.29 16.68
N ASP A 42 -23.76 -3.07 17.65
CA ASP A 42 -23.05 -4.23 18.21
C ASP A 42 -22.63 -5.27 17.15
N ALA A 43 -23.40 -5.35 16.05
CA ALA A 43 -23.02 -6.06 14.84
C ALA A 43 -23.16 -5.09 13.65
N ALA A 44 -22.03 -4.64 13.11
CA ALA A 44 -22.04 -3.83 11.91
C ALA A 44 -22.34 -4.73 10.70
N GLU A 45 -23.16 -4.25 9.78
CA GLU A 45 -23.61 -5.04 8.64
C GLU A 45 -23.76 -4.14 7.41
N LEU A 46 -23.32 -4.64 6.25
CA LEU A 46 -23.52 -4.02 4.96
C LEU A 46 -24.11 -5.06 4.01
N VAL A 47 -25.34 -4.81 3.57
CA VAL A 47 -26.11 -5.65 2.65
C VAL A 47 -26.31 -4.90 1.35
N VAL A 48 -25.96 -5.53 0.23
CA VAL A 48 -26.16 -4.98 -1.10
C VAL A 48 -26.87 -6.00 -1.97
N GLY A 49 -28.00 -5.60 -2.55
CA GLY A 49 -28.81 -6.44 -3.40
C GLY A 49 -29.11 -5.75 -4.72
N ILE A 50 -28.92 -6.44 -5.82
CA ILE A 50 -29.32 -5.99 -7.16
C ILE A 50 -30.32 -6.98 -7.75
N THR A 51 -31.39 -6.47 -8.32
CA THR A 51 -32.47 -7.27 -8.90
C THR A 51 -32.84 -6.75 -10.27
N MET A 52 -33.11 -7.67 -11.21
CA MET A 52 -33.69 -7.38 -12.51
C MET A 52 -35.13 -7.89 -12.53
N PRO A 53 -36.15 -7.01 -12.51
CA PRO A 53 -37.55 -7.43 -12.50
C PRO A 53 -37.92 -8.27 -13.73
N PRO A 54 -38.86 -9.23 -13.61
CA PRO A 54 -39.40 -9.93 -14.76
C PRO A 54 -40.23 -8.97 -15.64
N GLY A 55 -39.96 -8.92 -16.95
CA GLY A 55 -40.69 -8.09 -17.91
C GLY A 55 -39.90 -6.96 -18.59
N ALA A 56 -38.60 -6.83 -18.30
CA ALA A 56 -37.67 -6.13 -19.18
C ALA A 56 -37.37 -6.99 -20.43
N ASP A 57 -36.87 -6.39 -21.52
CA ASP A 57 -36.46 -7.13 -22.72
C ASP A 57 -35.67 -8.41 -22.36
N ASP A 58 -35.94 -9.53 -23.05
CA ASP A 58 -35.40 -10.87 -22.76
C ASP A 58 -33.86 -11.00 -22.94
N ALA A 59 -33.15 -9.89 -23.12
CA ALA A 59 -31.71 -9.85 -23.29
C ALA A 59 -31.00 -9.67 -21.95
N ASP A 60 -29.86 -10.35 -21.78
CA ASP A 60 -28.94 -10.07 -20.69
C ASP A 60 -28.40 -8.64 -20.80
N VAL A 61 -28.37 -7.94 -19.68
CA VAL A 61 -27.85 -6.57 -19.59
C VAL A 61 -26.68 -6.53 -18.62
N THR A 62 -25.63 -5.81 -18.99
CA THR A 62 -24.53 -5.50 -18.10
C THR A 62 -24.74 -4.11 -17.50
N VAL A 63 -24.62 -4.00 -16.18
CA VAL A 63 -24.72 -2.73 -15.44
C VAL A 63 -23.49 -2.50 -14.57
N PRO A 64 -23.09 -1.23 -14.31
CA PRO A 64 -22.01 -0.93 -13.39
C PRO A 64 -22.32 -1.42 -11.98
N GLY A 65 -21.36 -2.04 -11.31
CA GLY A 65 -21.51 -2.51 -9.94
C GLY A 65 -21.31 -1.43 -8.87
N PRO A 66 -21.80 -1.66 -7.64
CA PRO A 66 -21.59 -0.76 -6.52
C PRO A 66 -20.19 -0.90 -5.91
N THR A 67 -19.60 0.24 -5.55
CA THR A 67 -18.30 0.33 -4.87
C THR A 67 -18.50 0.83 -3.45
N TRP A 68 -17.89 0.14 -2.49
CA TRP A 68 -17.82 0.57 -1.11
C TRP A 68 -16.57 1.45 -0.90
N THR A 69 -16.80 2.74 -0.69
CA THR A 69 -15.76 3.74 -0.43
C THR A 69 -15.45 3.83 1.06
N LEU A 70 -14.16 3.84 1.39
CA LEU A 70 -13.64 3.82 2.76
C LEU A 70 -13.20 5.23 3.17
N GLU A 71 -14.05 5.94 3.93
CA GLU A 71 -13.79 7.35 4.26
C GLU A 71 -13.18 7.55 5.65
N GLN A 72 -13.54 6.77 6.68
CA GLN A 72 -13.06 7.01 8.05
C GLN A 72 -13.07 5.78 8.96
N PRO A 73 -12.10 5.66 9.91
CA PRO A 73 -10.71 6.13 9.83
C PRO A 73 -9.85 5.18 8.99
N VAL A 74 -9.11 5.79 8.06
CA VAL A 74 -8.27 5.17 7.04
C VAL A 74 -6.83 5.69 7.18
N PRO A 75 -5.77 4.89 6.90
CA PRO A 75 -5.76 3.81 5.93
C PRO A 75 -6.56 2.56 6.33
N ALA A 76 -7.19 1.89 5.38
CA ALA A 76 -7.80 0.58 5.58
C ALA A 76 -6.99 -0.49 4.84
N ILE A 77 -6.86 -1.67 5.44
CA ILE A 77 -6.24 -2.85 4.82
C ILE A 77 -7.36 -3.69 4.20
N VAL A 78 -7.26 -3.98 2.92
CA VAL A 78 -8.29 -4.71 2.18
C VAL A 78 -7.71 -5.99 1.61
N TRP A 79 -8.41 -7.11 1.74
CA TRP A 79 -8.19 -8.32 0.98
C TRP A 79 -9.49 -8.64 0.25
N ALA A 80 -9.57 -8.31 -1.04
CA ALA A 80 -10.74 -8.53 -1.87
C ALA A 80 -10.34 -9.48 -3.01
N ALA A 81 -10.78 -10.72 -2.93
CA ALA A 81 -10.22 -11.82 -3.71
C ALA A 81 -11.31 -12.63 -4.43
N GLY A 82 -12.37 -12.00 -4.93
CA GLY A 82 -13.52 -12.69 -5.51
C GLY A 82 -14.51 -13.08 -4.41
N VAL A 83 -14.78 -14.38 -4.23
CA VAL A 83 -15.82 -14.85 -3.28
C VAL A 83 -15.44 -14.74 -1.80
N SER A 84 -14.22 -14.31 -1.53
CA SER A 84 -13.70 -14.12 -0.19
C SER A 84 -13.16 -12.70 -0.05
N GLY A 85 -13.65 -11.99 0.97
CA GLY A 85 -13.34 -10.59 1.22
C GLY A 85 -13.15 -10.30 2.70
N VAL A 86 -12.10 -9.56 3.04
CA VAL A 86 -11.79 -9.07 4.37
C VAL A 86 -11.37 -7.60 4.28
N VAL A 87 -11.96 -6.73 5.08
CA VAL A 87 -11.55 -5.31 5.16
C VAL A 87 -11.31 -4.96 6.62
N VAL A 88 -10.16 -4.36 6.91
CA VAL A 88 -9.82 -3.86 8.23
C VAL A 88 -9.78 -2.35 8.18
N THR A 89 -10.72 -1.69 8.86
CA THR A 89 -10.74 -0.25 9.05
C THR A 89 -10.40 0.07 10.50
N ARG A 90 -9.88 1.26 10.78
CA ARG A 90 -9.85 1.73 12.17
C ARG A 90 -11.28 2.09 12.61
N SER A 91 -11.55 2.14 13.91
CA SER A 91 -12.84 2.53 14.46
C SER A 91 -12.94 4.04 14.58
N ALA A 92 -14.07 4.62 14.19
CA ALA A 92 -14.31 6.06 14.28
C ALA A 92 -14.41 6.59 15.74
N CYS A 93 -14.60 5.68 16.71
CA CYS A 93 -14.82 6.04 18.12
C CYS A 93 -13.54 5.97 18.96
N ASP A 94 -12.54 5.20 18.53
CA ASP A 94 -11.26 5.01 19.21
C ASP A 94 -10.22 4.57 18.17
N ASP A 95 -9.19 5.38 17.97
CA ASP A 95 -8.12 5.13 17.00
C ASP A 95 -7.36 3.81 17.30
N ALA A 96 -7.45 3.30 18.53
CA ALA A 96 -6.83 2.04 18.94
C ALA A 96 -7.67 0.79 18.60
N THR A 97 -8.96 0.92 18.28
CA THR A 97 -9.83 -0.24 17.98
C THR A 97 -9.97 -0.42 16.47
N LEU A 98 -9.89 -1.65 15.98
CA LEU A 98 -10.12 -2.00 14.58
C LEU A 98 -11.54 -2.50 14.37
N THR A 99 -12.05 -2.38 13.15
CA THR A 99 -13.24 -3.09 12.68
C THR A 99 -12.82 -4.03 11.56
N VAL A 100 -13.02 -5.33 11.79
CA VAL A 100 -12.80 -6.39 10.80
C VAL A 100 -14.13 -6.73 10.14
N TRP A 101 -14.22 -6.42 8.86
CA TRP A 101 -15.33 -6.74 7.99
C TRP A 101 -15.03 -8.01 7.22
N ARG A 102 -15.93 -8.99 7.31
CA ARG A 102 -15.84 -10.23 6.54
C ARG A 102 -16.98 -10.30 5.54
N GLN A 103 -16.68 -10.71 4.33
CA GLN A 103 -17.66 -11.08 3.33
C GLN A 103 -18.23 -12.47 3.63
N ASP A 104 -19.54 -12.53 3.85
CA ASP A 104 -20.26 -13.79 4.02
C ASP A 104 -20.90 -14.26 2.70
N MET A 105 -21.19 -13.33 1.78
CA MET A 105 -21.77 -13.60 0.47
C MET A 105 -21.34 -12.53 -0.54
N GLY A 106 -21.23 -12.92 -1.82
CA GLY A 106 -20.97 -12.03 -2.96
C GLY A 106 -19.67 -12.37 -3.67
N ASP A 107 -19.24 -11.47 -4.56
CA ASP A 107 -18.03 -11.61 -5.38
C ASP A 107 -17.31 -10.26 -5.45
N CYS A 108 -16.39 -10.03 -4.51
CA CYS A 108 -15.74 -8.75 -4.30
C CYS A 108 -14.45 -8.59 -5.10
N HIS A 109 -14.17 -7.37 -5.55
CA HIS A 109 -12.97 -7.04 -6.32
C HIS A 109 -12.38 -5.71 -5.83
N PRO A 110 -11.05 -5.53 -5.89
CA PRO A 110 -10.46 -4.22 -5.66
C PRO A 110 -10.91 -3.24 -6.74
N ALA A 111 -11.21 -2.00 -6.34
CA ALA A 111 -11.54 -0.88 -7.24
C ALA A 111 -10.72 0.37 -6.85
N ASP A 112 -10.52 1.32 -7.75
CA ASP A 112 -9.66 2.49 -7.44
C ASP A 112 -10.19 3.33 -6.26
N GLU A 113 -11.51 3.43 -6.14
CA GLU A 113 -12.21 4.19 -5.09
C GLU A 113 -12.64 3.35 -3.86
N GLY A 114 -12.27 2.06 -3.81
CA GLY A 114 -12.63 1.18 -2.68
C GLY A 114 -12.78 -0.28 -3.06
N VAL A 115 -13.82 -0.93 -2.52
CA VAL A 115 -14.09 -2.36 -2.77
C VAL A 115 -15.35 -2.50 -3.61
N SER A 116 -15.21 -3.06 -4.81
CA SER A 116 -16.36 -3.47 -5.60
C SER A 116 -17.06 -4.65 -4.92
N LEU A 117 -18.34 -4.50 -4.59
CA LEU A 117 -19.06 -5.46 -3.74
C LEU A 117 -19.64 -6.66 -4.52
N LEU A 118 -19.86 -6.49 -5.82
CA LEU A 118 -20.55 -7.45 -6.70
C LEU A 118 -19.84 -7.64 -8.05
N GLY A 119 -18.60 -7.13 -8.18
CA GLY A 119 -17.88 -7.00 -9.44
C GLY A 119 -18.07 -5.61 -10.08
N THR A 120 -17.10 -5.19 -10.88
CA THR A 120 -17.10 -3.87 -11.55
C THR A 120 -18.22 -3.74 -12.57
N GLU A 121 -18.52 -4.85 -13.25
CA GLU A 121 -19.66 -5.00 -14.17
C GLU A 121 -20.48 -6.23 -13.80
N ILE A 122 -21.79 -6.08 -13.78
CA ILE A 122 -22.74 -7.11 -13.35
C ILE A 122 -23.63 -7.50 -14.53
N SER A 123 -23.49 -8.72 -15.02
CA SER A 123 -24.44 -9.30 -15.98
C SER A 123 -25.70 -9.79 -15.28
N LEU A 124 -26.86 -9.29 -15.71
CA LEU A 124 -28.18 -9.59 -15.18
C LEU A 124 -29.10 -10.10 -16.29
N SER A 125 -29.72 -11.24 -16.05
CA SER A 125 -30.85 -11.75 -16.85
C SER A 125 -32.18 -11.31 -16.23
N PRO A 126 -33.28 -11.20 -16.99
CA PRO A 126 -34.60 -10.94 -16.44
C PRO A 126 -34.98 -11.93 -15.33
N GLY A 127 -35.45 -11.43 -14.19
CA GLY A 127 -35.77 -12.24 -13.01
C GLY A 127 -34.56 -12.66 -12.17
N SER A 128 -33.34 -12.28 -12.54
CA SER A 128 -32.13 -12.57 -11.75
C SER A 128 -31.96 -11.61 -10.57
N ALA A 129 -31.28 -12.09 -9.54
CA ALA A 129 -30.87 -11.30 -8.39
C ALA A 129 -29.46 -11.69 -7.97
N ARG A 130 -28.66 -10.71 -7.52
CA ARG A 130 -27.37 -10.94 -6.87
C ARG A 130 -27.31 -10.19 -5.55
N MET A 131 -26.54 -10.70 -4.61
CA MET A 131 -26.42 -10.14 -3.27
C MET A 131 -24.99 -10.25 -2.75
N ALA A 132 -24.58 -9.22 -2.02
CA ALA A 132 -23.37 -9.21 -1.22
C ALA A 132 -23.73 -8.89 0.23
N LEU A 133 -23.08 -9.58 1.16
CA LEU A 133 -23.27 -9.43 2.59
C LEU A 133 -21.92 -9.35 3.29
N TRP A 134 -21.74 -8.30 4.08
CA TRP A 134 -20.55 -8.06 4.87
C TRP A 134 -20.92 -7.84 6.32
N ARG A 135 -20.15 -8.44 7.24
CA ARG A 135 -20.33 -8.29 8.69
C ARG A 135 -19.07 -7.73 9.32
N GLY A 136 -19.21 -6.62 10.01
CA GLY A 136 -18.15 -5.95 10.77
C GLY A 136 -18.19 -6.35 12.24
N ARG A 137 -17.02 -6.65 12.80
CA ARG A 137 -16.80 -6.88 14.23
C ARG A 137 -15.66 -6.02 14.73
N LEU A 138 -15.82 -5.48 15.93
CA LEU A 138 -14.71 -4.80 16.61
C LEU A 138 -13.65 -5.82 17.00
N ALA A 139 -12.39 -5.45 16.83
CA ALA A 139 -11.23 -6.24 17.18
C ALA A 139 -10.09 -5.33 17.66
N ASP A 140 -9.27 -5.82 18.57
CA ASP A 140 -8.12 -5.07 19.08
C ASP A 140 -6.90 -5.17 18.14
N THR A 141 -6.85 -6.21 17.29
CA THR A 141 -5.73 -6.51 16.40
C THR A 141 -6.20 -7.11 15.07
N VAL A 142 -5.30 -7.16 14.08
CA VAL A 142 -5.52 -7.80 12.78
C VAL A 142 -5.62 -9.33 12.87
N VAL A 143 -5.42 -9.94 14.04
CA VAL A 143 -5.52 -11.41 14.21
C VAL A 143 -6.89 -11.93 13.80
N ALA A 144 -7.96 -11.23 14.19
CA ALA A 144 -9.32 -11.61 13.79
C ALA A 144 -9.51 -11.54 12.26
N ALA A 145 -8.78 -10.65 11.57
CA ALA A 145 -8.79 -10.57 10.12
C ALA A 145 -8.05 -11.77 9.50
N LEU A 146 -6.90 -12.14 10.04
CA LEU A 146 -6.12 -13.31 9.61
C LEU A 146 -6.92 -14.61 9.78
N GLU A 147 -7.64 -14.77 10.87
CA GLU A 147 -8.52 -15.93 11.12
C GLU A 147 -9.71 -16.02 10.15
N CYS A 148 -10.07 -14.92 9.50
CA CYS A 148 -11.15 -14.90 8.50
C CYS A 148 -10.68 -15.32 7.10
N LEU A 149 -9.37 -15.40 6.85
CA LEU A 149 -8.81 -15.77 5.56
C LEU A 149 -9.03 -17.27 5.26
N PRO A 150 -9.06 -17.67 3.97
CA PRO A 150 -9.18 -19.08 3.60
C PRO A 150 -8.02 -19.92 4.15
N ALA A 151 -8.32 -21.11 4.68
CA ALA A 151 -7.32 -21.97 5.33
C ALA A 151 -6.25 -22.53 4.37
N TRP A 152 -6.51 -22.54 3.07
CA TRP A 152 -5.55 -22.97 2.04
C TRP A 152 -4.54 -21.87 1.69
N LEU A 153 -4.82 -20.60 2.02
CA LEU A 153 -4.00 -19.45 1.65
C LEU A 153 -2.63 -19.56 2.34
N PRO A 154 -1.52 -19.49 1.60
CA PRO A 154 -0.20 -19.50 2.22
C PRO A 154 0.00 -18.25 3.08
N SER A 155 0.88 -18.36 4.07
CA SER A 155 1.24 -17.23 4.94
C SER A 155 1.88 -16.08 4.18
N GLU A 156 2.52 -16.40 3.05
CA GLU A 156 3.13 -15.47 2.12
C GLU A 156 2.87 -15.93 0.69
N THR A 157 2.50 -14.98 -0.16
CA THR A 157 2.13 -15.20 -1.56
C THR A 157 3.20 -14.68 -2.53
N ILE A 158 4.14 -13.87 -2.04
CA ILE A 158 5.27 -13.40 -2.82
C ILE A 158 6.54 -13.82 -2.09
N VAL A 159 7.28 -14.74 -2.68
CA VAL A 159 8.42 -15.40 -2.05
C VAL A 159 9.72 -15.06 -2.79
N ASP A 160 10.86 -15.43 -2.21
CA ASP A 160 12.14 -15.28 -2.89
C ASP A 160 12.33 -16.43 -3.90
N SER A 161 13.08 -16.20 -4.98
CA SER A 161 13.43 -17.29 -5.90
C SER A 161 14.54 -18.18 -5.32
N PRO A 162 14.46 -19.52 -5.43
CA PRO A 162 13.48 -20.35 -6.15
C PRO A 162 12.45 -21.05 -5.22
N GLU A 163 11.98 -20.37 -4.17
CA GLU A 163 11.14 -21.01 -3.13
C GLU A 163 9.83 -21.57 -3.71
N GLU A 164 9.45 -22.77 -3.30
CA GLU A 164 8.14 -23.35 -3.64
C GLU A 164 7.07 -22.84 -2.67
N MET A 165 5.86 -22.57 -3.17
CA MET A 165 4.72 -22.20 -2.35
C MET A 165 3.80 -23.39 -2.11
N MET A 166 3.40 -23.58 -0.85
CA MET A 166 2.48 -24.64 -0.45
C MET A 166 1.06 -24.10 -0.33
N CYS A 167 0.15 -24.60 -1.16
CA CYS A 167 -1.28 -24.30 -1.17
C CYS A 167 -2.08 -25.58 -0.89
N ARG A 168 -2.58 -25.72 0.33
CA ARG A 168 -3.28 -26.93 0.81
C ARG A 168 -4.75 -26.93 0.36
N THR A 169 -5.01 -27.09 -0.93
CA THR A 169 -6.39 -27.11 -1.46
C THR A 169 -6.88 -28.55 -1.74
N PRO A 170 -8.01 -28.99 -1.14
CA PRO A 170 -8.51 -30.35 -1.34
C PRO A 170 -9.69 -30.54 -2.33
N ASP A 171 -10.36 -29.49 -2.83
CA ASP A 171 -11.76 -29.68 -3.29
C ASP A 171 -12.12 -29.39 -4.77
N ALA A 172 -11.58 -28.36 -5.45
CA ALA A 172 -12.13 -27.96 -6.76
C ALA A 172 -11.12 -27.49 -7.84
N GLY A 173 -9.82 -27.64 -7.58
CA GLY A 173 -8.77 -27.36 -8.56
C GLY A 173 -8.17 -25.95 -8.45
N MET A 174 -6.99 -25.82 -9.03
CA MET A 174 -6.18 -24.62 -8.99
C MET A 174 -5.75 -24.26 -10.40
N VAL A 175 -5.75 -22.97 -10.71
CA VAL A 175 -5.33 -22.45 -12.00
C VAL A 175 -4.29 -21.38 -11.77
N VAL A 176 -3.14 -21.49 -12.44
CA VAL A 176 -2.06 -20.51 -12.42
C VAL A 176 -1.89 -19.95 -13.82
N ASP A 177 -2.04 -18.64 -13.99
CA ASP A 177 -2.01 -17.94 -15.29
C ASP A 177 -2.89 -18.61 -16.35
N GLY A 178 -4.10 -19.04 -15.96
CA GLY A 178 -5.03 -19.73 -16.85
C GLY A 178 -4.69 -21.19 -17.14
N THR A 179 -3.62 -21.74 -16.56
CA THR A 179 -3.22 -23.14 -16.72
C THR A 179 -3.59 -23.95 -15.48
N ASP A 180 -4.30 -25.07 -15.67
CA ASP A 180 -4.65 -25.99 -14.59
C ASP A 180 -3.39 -26.52 -13.88
N HIS A 181 -3.39 -26.47 -12.56
CA HIS A 181 -2.33 -26.97 -11.70
C HIS A 181 -2.90 -27.98 -10.70
N THR A 182 -2.31 -29.16 -10.65
CA THR A 182 -2.85 -30.31 -9.90
C THR A 182 -2.08 -30.65 -8.63
N SER A 183 -1.00 -29.93 -8.36
CA SER A 183 -0.14 -30.13 -7.18
C SER A 183 -0.49 -29.13 -6.09
N GLU A 184 -0.40 -29.53 -4.82
CA GLU A 184 -0.49 -28.60 -3.67
C GLU A 184 0.74 -27.69 -3.59
N THR A 185 1.82 -28.05 -4.27
CA THR A 185 3.04 -27.24 -4.39
C THR A 185 3.03 -26.47 -5.71
N ILE A 186 3.17 -25.14 -5.64
CA ILE A 186 3.30 -24.23 -6.78
C ILE A 186 4.75 -23.77 -6.94
N GLY A 187 5.25 -23.84 -8.17
CA GLY A 187 6.52 -23.25 -8.56
C GLY A 187 7.75 -24.13 -8.33
N PRO A 188 8.97 -23.54 -8.45
CA PRO A 188 9.21 -22.12 -8.75
C PRO A 188 8.70 -21.71 -10.13
N LEU A 189 8.02 -20.57 -10.23
CA LEU A 189 7.63 -19.94 -11.51
C LEU A 189 8.69 -18.91 -11.92
N SER A 190 8.48 -18.25 -13.06
CA SER A 190 9.29 -17.11 -13.47
C SER A 190 9.22 -15.97 -12.44
N MET A 191 10.23 -15.10 -12.44
CA MET A 191 10.16 -13.88 -11.63
C MET A 191 8.98 -13.03 -12.07
N GLY A 192 8.30 -12.40 -11.11
CA GLY A 192 7.11 -11.59 -11.38
C GLY A 192 5.84 -12.17 -10.78
N ALA A 193 4.76 -11.41 -10.98
CA ALA A 193 3.43 -11.73 -10.47
C ALA A 193 2.70 -12.71 -11.38
N HIS A 194 1.95 -13.61 -10.77
CA HIS A 194 1.16 -14.67 -11.39
C HIS A 194 -0.26 -14.67 -10.81
N ASP A 195 -1.26 -14.91 -11.66
CA ASP A 195 -2.65 -15.02 -11.23
C ASP A 195 -2.93 -16.44 -10.75
N LEU A 196 -3.32 -16.56 -9.48
CA LEU A 196 -3.74 -17.80 -8.85
C LEU A 196 -5.26 -17.77 -8.65
N VAL A 197 -5.96 -18.67 -9.32
CA VAL A 197 -7.40 -18.89 -9.11
C VAL A 197 -7.61 -20.21 -8.39
N ILE A 198 -8.26 -20.14 -7.23
CA ILE A 198 -8.72 -21.31 -6.49
C ILE A 198 -10.23 -21.38 -6.60
N TYR A 199 -10.73 -22.51 -7.12
CA TYR A 199 -12.15 -22.77 -7.10
C TYR A 199 -12.56 -23.33 -5.74
N GLU A 200 -13.63 -22.79 -5.19
CA GLU A 200 -14.26 -23.21 -3.95
C GLU A 200 -15.76 -23.45 -4.21
N SER A 201 -16.43 -24.15 -3.30
CA SER A 201 -17.89 -24.37 -3.41
C SER A 201 -18.72 -23.07 -3.43
N ARG A 202 -18.17 -21.98 -2.88
CA ARG A 202 -18.78 -20.64 -2.85
C ARG A 202 -18.52 -19.84 -4.13
N GLY A 203 -17.59 -20.30 -4.98
CA GLY A 203 -17.15 -19.68 -6.23
C GLY A 203 -15.61 -19.58 -6.29
N ALA A 204 -15.07 -18.65 -7.07
CA ALA A 204 -13.63 -18.55 -7.28
C ALA A 204 -12.99 -17.49 -6.38
N THR A 205 -11.89 -17.86 -5.72
CA THR A 205 -11.01 -16.92 -5.02
C THR A 205 -9.78 -16.63 -5.90
N ARG A 206 -9.52 -15.36 -6.20
CA ARG A 206 -8.41 -14.91 -7.07
C ARG A 206 -7.35 -14.21 -6.25
N VAL A 207 -6.10 -14.65 -6.38
CA VAL A 207 -4.96 -14.21 -5.55
C VAL A 207 -3.76 -13.97 -6.44
N MET A 208 -2.93 -12.99 -6.10
CA MET A 208 -1.68 -12.75 -6.84
C MET A 208 -0.54 -13.43 -6.08
N ILE A 209 0.11 -14.38 -6.72
CA ILE A 209 1.32 -15.00 -6.19
C ILE A 209 2.55 -14.55 -6.98
N GLY A 210 3.75 -14.75 -6.48
CA GLY A 210 4.93 -14.48 -7.30
C GLY A 210 6.29 -14.67 -6.65
N TRP A 211 7.32 -14.44 -7.46
CA TRP A 211 8.72 -14.54 -7.09
C TRP A 211 9.39 -13.18 -7.22
N SER A 212 9.74 -12.58 -6.08
CA SER A 212 10.35 -11.26 -6.04
C SER A 212 11.82 -11.33 -6.43
N PRO A 213 12.33 -10.40 -7.26
CA PRO A 213 13.76 -10.24 -7.45
C PRO A 213 14.43 -9.74 -6.17
N GLU A 214 15.73 -10.03 -6.05
CA GLU A 214 16.56 -9.41 -5.04
C GLU A 214 16.67 -7.90 -5.33
N LEU A 215 16.57 -7.06 -4.29
CA LEU A 215 16.70 -5.61 -4.42
C LEU A 215 18.00 -5.22 -5.14
N ALA A 216 19.11 -5.90 -4.84
CA ALA A 216 20.41 -5.65 -5.47
C ALA A 216 20.38 -5.89 -7.00
N ALA A 217 19.66 -6.91 -7.46
CA ALA A 217 19.52 -7.19 -8.88
C ALA A 217 18.69 -6.10 -9.59
N VAL A 218 17.60 -5.65 -8.97
CA VAL A 218 16.76 -4.56 -9.51
C VAL A 218 17.52 -3.23 -9.56
N VAL A 219 18.23 -2.89 -8.49
CA VAL A 219 19.07 -1.68 -8.43
C VAL A 219 20.19 -1.75 -9.47
N GLY A 220 20.87 -2.89 -9.61
CA GLY A 220 21.93 -3.08 -10.61
C GLY A 220 21.42 -2.86 -12.03
N ALA A 221 20.33 -3.53 -12.42
CA ALA A 221 19.73 -3.37 -13.74
C ALA A 221 19.30 -1.92 -14.02
N ARG A 222 18.69 -1.25 -13.02
CA ARG A 222 18.28 0.15 -13.18
C ARG A 222 19.46 1.10 -13.29
N VAL A 223 20.53 0.86 -12.53
CA VAL A 223 21.75 1.68 -12.61
C VAL A 223 22.46 1.50 -13.95
N ASP A 224 22.51 0.28 -14.51
CA ASP A 224 23.07 0.05 -15.85
C ASP A 224 22.34 0.88 -16.92
N GLU A 225 21.01 1.01 -16.82
CA GLU A 225 20.21 1.89 -17.68
C GLU A 225 20.57 3.37 -17.49
N ILE A 226 20.62 3.84 -16.23
CA ILE A 226 20.95 5.23 -15.90
C ILE A 226 22.36 5.59 -16.41
N MET A 227 23.33 4.70 -16.24
CA MET A 227 24.71 4.92 -16.69
C MET A 227 24.83 4.94 -18.22
N SER A 228 24.07 4.09 -18.91
CA SER A 228 24.11 3.99 -20.38
C SER A 228 23.61 5.26 -21.07
N ASP A 229 22.57 5.88 -20.50
CA ASP A 229 21.95 7.10 -21.02
C ASP A 229 22.22 8.33 -20.13
N PHE A 230 23.34 8.32 -19.39
CA PHE A 230 23.64 9.36 -18.41
C PHE A 230 23.79 10.74 -19.09
N ASP A 231 22.94 11.68 -18.68
CA ASP A 231 23.12 13.11 -18.97
C ASP A 231 23.00 13.90 -17.65
N PRO A 232 24.10 14.52 -17.18
CA PRO A 232 24.13 15.24 -15.92
C PRO A 232 23.13 16.42 -15.90
N ARG A 233 22.67 16.89 -17.07
CA ARG A 233 21.73 18.04 -17.18
C ARG A 233 20.29 17.70 -16.80
N ILE A 234 19.94 16.41 -16.87
CA ILE A 234 18.56 15.90 -16.72
C ILE A 234 18.44 14.81 -15.65
N VAL A 235 19.55 14.25 -15.17
CA VAL A 235 19.54 13.25 -14.08
C VAL A 235 18.80 13.78 -12.85
N SER A 236 18.02 12.90 -12.21
CA SER A 236 17.22 13.24 -11.03
C SER A 236 17.95 12.92 -9.72
N GLY A 237 17.53 13.55 -8.62
CA GLY A 237 17.99 13.21 -7.27
C GLY A 237 17.90 11.72 -6.94
N PRO A 238 16.73 11.07 -7.14
CA PRO A 238 16.58 9.63 -6.96
C PRO A 238 17.59 8.80 -7.77
N GLN A 239 17.84 9.17 -9.03
CA GLN A 239 18.83 8.47 -9.86
C GLN A 239 20.26 8.62 -9.30
N THR A 240 20.63 9.83 -8.85
CA THR A 240 21.94 10.03 -8.18
C THR A 240 22.05 9.24 -6.87
N TRP A 241 20.95 9.11 -6.11
CA TRP A 241 20.89 8.28 -4.92
C TRP A 241 21.11 6.79 -5.25
N LEU A 242 20.47 6.29 -6.30
CA LEU A 242 20.63 4.91 -6.78
C LEU A 242 22.06 4.63 -7.24
N LEU A 243 22.66 5.53 -8.03
CA LEU A 243 24.06 5.43 -8.45
C LEU A 243 25.00 5.29 -7.24
N MET A 244 24.82 6.13 -6.22
CA MET A 244 25.64 6.10 -5.00
C MET A 244 25.47 4.79 -4.20
N ASN A 245 24.23 4.30 -4.05
CA ASN A 245 23.94 3.10 -3.27
C ASN A 245 24.33 1.81 -3.99
N ALA A 246 24.19 1.76 -5.32
CA ALA A 246 24.60 0.62 -6.13
C ALA A 246 26.09 0.28 -5.97
N VAL A 247 26.94 1.30 -5.84
CA VAL A 247 28.38 1.10 -5.52
C VAL A 247 28.55 0.46 -4.14
N GLY A 248 27.82 0.93 -3.12
CA GLY A 248 27.83 0.36 -1.78
C GLY A 248 27.33 -1.10 -1.74
N MET A 249 26.33 -1.41 -2.56
CA MET A 249 25.77 -2.74 -2.76
C MET A 249 26.63 -3.64 -3.66
N ARG A 250 27.71 -3.11 -4.25
CA ARG A 250 28.62 -3.80 -5.17
C ARG A 250 27.95 -4.33 -6.44
N VAL A 251 26.95 -3.61 -6.93
CA VAL A 251 26.24 -3.90 -8.18
C VAL A 251 26.51 -2.88 -9.28
N ALA A 252 27.34 -1.87 -9.00
CA ALA A 252 27.81 -0.90 -9.99
C ALA A 252 29.31 -0.59 -9.81
N PRO A 253 30.02 -0.19 -10.88
CA PRO A 253 31.42 0.24 -10.79
C PRO A 253 31.55 1.59 -10.07
N PHE A 254 32.76 1.91 -9.60
CA PHE A 254 33.05 3.17 -8.92
C PHE A 254 32.72 4.42 -9.77
N GLU A 255 32.76 4.32 -11.10
CA GLU A 255 32.38 5.39 -12.03
C GLU A 255 30.95 5.92 -11.77
N ALA A 256 30.02 5.08 -11.33
CA ALA A 256 28.67 5.51 -10.95
C ALA A 256 28.70 6.57 -9.82
N PHE A 257 29.68 6.48 -8.93
CA PHE A 257 29.88 7.41 -7.83
C PHE A 257 30.33 8.80 -8.32
N GLU A 258 31.18 8.84 -9.35
CA GLU A 258 31.65 10.07 -9.99
C GLU A 258 30.52 10.73 -10.80
N MET A 259 29.75 9.92 -11.54
CA MET A 259 28.54 10.38 -12.25
C MET A 259 27.50 10.96 -11.28
N ALA A 260 27.30 10.34 -10.12
CA ALA A 260 26.40 10.87 -9.10
C ALA A 260 26.83 12.26 -8.61
N ALA A 261 28.15 12.48 -8.43
CA ALA A 261 28.69 13.77 -8.01
C ALA A 261 28.44 14.86 -9.07
N GLU A 262 28.79 14.58 -10.33
CA GLU A 262 28.54 15.50 -11.46
C GLU A 262 27.04 15.82 -11.61
N GLY A 263 26.19 14.81 -11.49
CA GLY A 263 24.75 14.96 -11.52
C GLY A 263 24.22 15.88 -10.42
N LEU A 264 24.66 15.67 -9.18
CA LEU A 264 24.22 16.45 -8.02
C LEU A 264 24.66 17.90 -8.09
N GLU A 265 25.88 18.20 -8.56
CA GLU A 265 26.32 19.58 -8.79
C GLU A 265 25.36 20.32 -9.73
N ASN A 266 24.95 19.69 -10.84
CA ASN A 266 24.01 20.31 -11.76
C ASN A 266 22.58 20.37 -11.19
N VAL A 267 22.08 19.34 -10.50
CA VAL A 267 20.75 19.36 -9.89
C VAL A 267 20.65 20.48 -8.85
N LEU A 268 21.64 20.61 -7.97
CA LEU A 268 21.69 21.62 -6.91
C LEU A 268 21.97 23.04 -7.40
N SER A 269 22.54 23.18 -8.60
CA SER A 269 22.70 24.50 -9.25
C SER A 269 21.37 25.22 -9.52
N ARG A 270 20.25 24.49 -9.46
CA ARG A 270 18.89 25.00 -9.70
C ARG A 270 18.11 25.03 -8.38
N PRO A 271 17.30 26.07 -8.13
CA PRO A 271 16.42 26.07 -6.97
C PRO A 271 15.29 25.06 -7.14
N PHE A 272 14.95 24.34 -6.07
CA PHE A 272 13.72 23.56 -6.01
C PHE A 272 12.50 24.46 -6.19
N ARG A 273 11.54 23.99 -6.99
CA ARG A 273 10.26 24.67 -7.19
C ARG A 273 9.24 24.13 -6.21
N GLY A 274 8.23 24.94 -5.90
CA GLY A 274 7.15 24.56 -4.99
C GLY A 274 6.40 23.29 -5.43
N GLY A 275 6.27 23.06 -6.74
CA GLY A 275 5.57 21.90 -7.29
C GLY A 275 6.43 20.67 -7.58
N ASP A 276 7.75 20.70 -7.35
CA ASP A 276 8.55 19.48 -7.55
C ASP A 276 8.26 18.47 -6.42
N ASP A 277 8.37 17.19 -6.73
CA ASP A 277 8.11 16.10 -5.79
C ASP A 277 9.00 16.18 -4.54
N HIS A 278 8.39 16.01 -3.36
CA HIS A 278 9.10 16.12 -2.09
C HIS A 278 10.15 15.03 -1.92
N VAL A 279 9.83 13.77 -2.25
CA VAL A 279 10.76 12.64 -2.10
C VAL A 279 11.98 12.83 -3.00
N ALA A 280 11.80 13.30 -4.23
CA ALA A 280 12.90 13.62 -5.11
C ALA A 280 13.82 14.72 -4.54
N LYS A 281 13.26 15.79 -3.95
CA LYS A 281 14.06 16.83 -3.27
C LYS A 281 14.82 16.25 -2.07
N LEU A 282 14.13 15.48 -1.23
CA LEU A 282 14.69 14.84 -0.04
C LEU A 282 15.89 13.96 -0.41
N LEU A 283 15.72 13.06 -1.38
CA LEU A 283 16.77 12.17 -1.87
C LEU A 283 17.93 12.94 -2.50
N THR A 284 17.66 14.04 -3.21
CA THR A 284 18.71 14.94 -3.74
C THR A 284 19.58 15.48 -2.60
N CYS A 285 18.95 16.07 -1.57
CA CYS A 285 19.67 16.66 -0.44
C CYS A 285 20.47 15.62 0.34
N CYS A 286 19.85 14.46 0.62
CA CYS A 286 20.49 13.35 1.33
C CYS A 286 21.65 12.76 0.52
N ALA A 287 21.51 12.62 -0.81
CA ALA A 287 22.57 12.17 -1.69
C ALA A 287 23.75 13.13 -1.66
N ALA A 288 23.53 14.43 -1.84
CA ALA A 288 24.58 15.44 -1.80
C ALA A 288 25.31 15.49 -0.46
N PHE A 289 24.58 15.49 0.66
CA PHE A 289 25.17 15.46 1.99
C PHE A 289 26.07 14.23 2.19
N ARG A 290 25.55 13.02 1.93
CA ARG A 290 26.31 11.77 2.12
C ARG A 290 27.46 11.64 1.14
N LEU A 291 27.26 12.03 -0.12
CA LEU A 291 28.29 11.94 -1.15
C LEU A 291 29.42 12.92 -0.87
N GLY A 292 29.10 14.18 -0.56
CA GLY A 292 30.09 15.19 -0.18
C GLY A 292 30.88 14.78 1.05
N HIS A 293 30.20 14.21 2.06
CA HIS A 293 30.89 13.65 3.23
C HIS A 293 31.86 12.52 2.86
N ARG A 294 31.45 11.57 2.00
CA ARG A 294 32.29 10.44 1.57
C ARG A 294 33.47 10.86 0.69
N LEU A 295 33.28 11.85 -0.18
CA LEU A 295 34.32 12.37 -1.08
C LEU A 295 35.26 13.38 -0.40
N GLY A 296 34.88 13.88 0.78
CA GLY A 296 35.60 14.98 1.41
C GLY A 296 35.39 16.32 0.70
N ASP A 297 34.26 16.48 0.02
CA ASP A 297 33.84 17.71 -0.64
C ASP A 297 32.90 18.51 0.29
N PRO A 298 33.40 19.58 0.95
CA PRO A 298 32.60 20.38 1.85
C PRO A 298 31.56 21.23 1.12
N GLU A 299 31.79 21.65 -0.13
CA GLU A 299 30.86 22.52 -0.85
C GLU A 299 29.58 21.74 -1.18
N LEU A 300 29.73 20.54 -1.74
CA LEU A 300 28.60 19.64 -2.03
C LEU A 300 27.87 19.22 -0.75
N ARG A 301 28.63 18.87 0.30
CA ARG A 301 28.07 18.47 1.59
C ARG A 301 27.24 19.58 2.23
N ASP A 302 27.80 20.78 2.30
CA ASP A 302 27.19 21.91 3.01
C ASP A 302 25.99 22.46 2.23
N GLU A 303 26.03 22.44 0.88
CA GLU A 303 24.87 22.78 0.06
C GLU A 303 23.73 21.75 0.23
N GLY A 304 24.03 20.45 0.21
CA GLY A 304 23.05 19.40 0.48
C GLY A 304 22.39 19.55 1.86
N LEU A 305 23.20 19.83 2.89
CA LEU A 305 22.73 20.10 4.25
C LEU A 305 21.84 21.35 4.31
N ARG A 306 22.30 22.46 3.72
CA ARG A 306 21.55 23.72 3.69
C ARG A 306 20.18 23.53 3.06
N ARG A 307 20.11 22.82 1.93
CA ARG A 307 18.85 22.51 1.22
C ARG A 307 17.94 21.58 2.02
N LEU A 308 18.50 20.59 2.71
CA LEU A 308 17.73 19.71 3.61
C LEU A 308 17.03 20.52 4.72
N TRP A 309 17.67 21.58 5.21
CA TRP A 309 17.09 22.49 6.22
C TRP A 309 16.02 23.45 5.65
N GLU A 310 15.93 23.61 4.34
CA GLU A 310 14.88 24.38 3.67
C GLU A 310 13.61 23.56 3.42
N LEU A 311 13.69 22.22 3.49
CA LEU A 311 12.54 21.35 3.24
C LEU A 311 11.43 21.49 4.30
N PRO A 312 10.16 21.31 3.92
CA PRO A 312 9.02 21.30 4.85
C PRO A 312 9.11 20.19 5.89
N MET A 313 8.82 20.53 7.15
CA MET A 313 8.83 19.61 8.31
C MET A 313 7.52 18.82 8.49
N ASP A 314 6.50 19.20 7.72
CA ASP A 314 5.20 18.57 7.59
C ASP A 314 5.12 17.59 6.40
N GLU A 315 6.26 17.33 5.75
CA GLU A 315 6.39 16.30 4.73
C GLU A 315 7.20 15.09 5.26
N PRO A 316 6.78 13.83 4.94
CA PRO A 316 7.45 12.64 5.43
C PRO A 316 8.93 12.54 5.04
N GLY A 317 9.75 12.04 5.97
CA GLY A 317 11.17 11.74 5.77
C GLY A 317 12.12 12.92 6.03
N THR A 318 11.60 14.15 6.12
CA THR A 318 12.43 15.35 6.37
C THR A 318 13.03 15.36 7.78
N PHE A 319 12.25 15.04 8.81
CA PHE A 319 12.70 15.10 10.20
C PHE A 319 13.82 14.10 10.48
N MET A 320 13.60 12.84 10.12
CA MET A 320 14.53 11.73 10.17
C MET A 320 15.80 12.05 9.40
N SER A 321 15.68 12.57 8.17
CA SER A 321 16.86 12.95 7.38
C SER A 321 17.71 14.00 8.09
N ARG A 322 17.09 15.02 8.71
CA ARG A 322 17.81 16.02 9.52
C ARG A 322 18.45 15.39 10.75
N CYS A 323 17.74 14.51 11.47
CA CYS A 323 18.29 13.80 12.63
C CYS A 323 19.52 12.97 12.26
N ILE A 324 19.45 12.22 11.15
CA ILE A 324 20.58 11.43 10.63
C ILE A 324 21.74 12.34 10.27
N ALA A 325 21.50 13.43 9.52
CA ALA A 325 22.54 14.36 9.12
C ALA A 325 23.23 15.02 10.32
N SER A 326 22.47 15.48 11.32
CA SER A 326 23.02 16.03 12.56
C SER A 326 23.86 15.01 13.33
N ALA A 327 23.38 13.76 13.43
CA ALA A 327 24.12 12.69 14.09
C ALA A 327 25.43 12.36 13.36
N GLU A 328 25.44 12.32 12.03
CA GLU A 328 26.65 12.10 11.22
C GLU A 328 27.67 13.25 11.36
N LEU A 329 27.22 14.48 11.61
CA LEU A 329 28.10 15.63 11.88
C LEU A 329 28.59 15.73 13.33
N ALA A 330 28.17 14.81 14.21
CA ALA A 330 28.37 14.90 15.65
C ALA A 330 27.88 16.22 16.29
N GLU A 331 26.96 16.90 15.61
CA GLU A 331 26.22 18.02 16.19
C GLU A 331 25.12 17.42 17.07
N LEU A 332 25.10 17.81 18.35
CA LEU A 332 24.11 17.33 19.30
C LEU A 332 22.72 17.60 18.73
N VAL A 333 21.87 16.57 18.63
CA VAL A 333 20.45 16.74 18.29
C VAL A 333 19.90 17.80 19.24
N PRO A 334 19.34 18.93 18.76
CA PRO A 334 18.95 20.02 19.65
C PRO A 334 17.89 19.53 20.65
N ASP A 335 18.28 19.35 21.91
CA ASP A 335 17.42 18.85 23.01
C ASP A 335 16.22 19.76 23.35
N GLY A 336 16.00 20.86 22.61
CA GLY A 336 15.02 21.90 22.94
C GLY A 336 13.97 22.24 21.86
N ASP A 337 14.35 22.28 20.59
CA ASP A 337 13.47 22.87 19.54
C ASP A 337 12.54 21.86 18.86
N TRP A 338 12.86 20.56 18.93
CA TRP A 338 12.09 19.51 18.23
C TRP A 338 10.98 18.88 19.08
N VAL A 339 10.97 19.13 20.40
CA VAL A 339 10.10 18.45 21.38
C VAL A 339 8.67 19.00 21.40
N ASN A 340 8.40 20.15 20.77
CA ASN A 340 7.12 20.86 20.84
C ASN A 340 6.48 21.17 19.48
N VAL A 341 6.77 20.40 18.43
CA VAL A 341 5.89 20.43 17.25
C VAL A 341 4.66 19.60 17.58
N ALA A 342 3.73 20.20 18.33
CA ALA A 342 2.43 19.61 18.61
C ALA A 342 1.77 19.27 17.27
N ALA A 343 1.50 17.98 17.05
CA ALA A 343 0.84 17.50 15.84
C ALA A 343 -0.52 18.20 15.70
N PRO A 344 -0.71 19.10 14.72
CA PRO A 344 -2.03 19.64 14.46
C PRO A 344 -2.96 18.49 14.06
N ARG A 345 -4.26 18.61 14.38
CA ARG A 345 -5.27 17.69 13.85
C ARG A 345 -5.18 17.69 12.32
N GLY A 346 -4.97 16.52 11.72
CA GLY A 346 -4.80 16.36 10.27
C GLY A 346 -3.36 16.27 9.78
N GLU A 347 -2.36 16.19 10.67
CA GLU A 347 -0.98 15.89 10.29
C GLU A 347 -0.86 14.49 9.67
N ASP A 348 -0.01 14.37 8.65
CA ASP A 348 0.25 13.11 7.96
C ASP A 348 0.68 12.02 8.96
N PRO A 349 0.03 10.83 8.95
CA PRO A 349 0.40 9.70 9.79
C PRO A 349 1.89 9.34 9.77
N LEU A 350 2.55 9.44 8.61
CA LEU A 350 3.98 9.16 8.50
C LEU A 350 4.80 10.24 9.20
N VAL A 351 4.47 11.51 9.08
CA VAL A 351 5.19 12.58 9.81
C VAL A 351 5.07 12.40 11.32
N ARG A 352 3.89 12.01 11.81
CA ARG A 352 3.70 11.67 13.24
C ARG A 352 4.57 10.48 13.64
N ALA A 353 4.59 9.42 12.83
CA ALA A 353 5.44 8.27 13.07
C ALA A 353 6.91 8.66 13.13
N GLU A 354 7.39 9.41 12.14
CA GLU A 354 8.77 9.89 12.06
C GLU A 354 9.23 10.55 13.35
N ARG A 355 8.41 11.46 13.88
CA ARG A 355 8.71 12.17 15.12
C ARG A 355 8.67 11.25 16.33
N ALA A 356 7.68 10.36 16.41
CA ALA A 356 7.56 9.41 17.51
C ALA A 356 8.79 8.49 17.58
N ILE A 357 9.25 8.00 16.43
CA ILE A 357 10.40 7.11 16.30
C ILE A 357 11.67 7.80 16.80
N TRP A 358 11.99 8.97 16.25
CA TRP A 358 13.25 9.66 16.53
C TRP A 358 13.32 10.36 17.88
N THR A 359 12.17 10.61 18.52
CA THR A 359 12.11 11.14 19.90
C THR A 359 12.03 10.04 20.97
N GLY A 360 12.27 8.77 20.60
CA GLY A 360 12.37 7.66 21.55
C GLY A 360 11.04 7.07 22.00
N ARG A 361 9.95 7.32 21.27
CA ARG A 361 8.60 6.79 21.54
C ARG A 361 8.26 5.61 20.63
N PHE A 362 9.20 4.68 20.44
CA PHE A 362 9.10 3.54 19.54
C PHE A 362 7.88 2.61 19.76
N GLY A 363 7.26 2.63 20.94
CA GLY A 363 6.08 1.81 21.27
C GLY A 363 4.78 2.61 21.45
N GLY A 364 4.72 3.82 20.92
CA GLY A 364 3.52 4.66 20.95
C GLY A 364 2.65 4.48 19.71
N PRO A 365 1.33 4.78 19.79
CA PRO A 365 0.39 4.62 18.69
C PRO A 365 0.77 5.44 17.44
N ASP A 366 1.44 6.58 17.62
CA ASP A 366 1.93 7.38 16.49
C ASP A 366 3.06 6.66 15.73
N ALA A 367 3.93 5.91 16.41
CA ALA A 367 5.04 5.20 15.75
C ALA A 367 4.51 4.04 14.88
N ASP A 368 3.50 3.33 15.38
CA ASP A 368 2.83 2.25 14.67
C ASP A 368 2.14 2.70 13.36
N GLU A 369 1.90 4.00 13.16
CA GLU A 369 1.38 4.53 11.89
C GLU A 369 2.25 4.14 10.69
N ALA A 370 3.58 4.17 10.83
CA ALA A 370 4.48 3.71 9.77
C ALA A 370 4.35 2.21 9.52
N VAL A 371 4.10 1.42 10.57
CA VAL A 371 3.89 -0.04 10.44
C VAL A 371 2.56 -0.34 9.75
N TRP A 372 1.52 0.44 10.04
CA TRP A 372 0.23 0.33 9.36
C TRP A 372 0.35 0.61 7.85
N GLU A 373 1.12 1.64 7.50
CA GLU A 373 1.38 2.09 6.12
C GLU A 373 2.24 1.12 5.29
N LEU A 374 2.94 0.17 5.94
CA LEU A 374 3.52 -0.98 5.22
C LEU A 374 2.43 -1.79 4.50
N GLY A 375 1.24 -1.89 5.09
CA GLY A 375 0.08 -2.55 4.49
C GLY A 375 0.29 -4.03 4.18
N ALA A 376 1.18 -4.71 4.90
CA ALA A 376 1.63 -6.08 4.61
C ALA A 376 1.04 -7.15 5.56
N PHE A 377 -0.02 -6.79 6.30
CA PHE A 377 -0.64 -7.65 7.32
C PHE A 377 -1.45 -8.80 6.73
N LEU A 378 -2.01 -8.66 5.52
CA LEU A 378 -2.77 -9.71 4.84
C LEU A 378 -1.96 -10.25 3.63
N PRO A 379 -2.05 -11.55 3.30
CA PRO A 379 -1.38 -12.14 2.13
C PRO A 379 -1.93 -11.57 0.80
N ALA A 380 -1.14 -11.64 -0.28
CA ALA A 380 -1.35 -10.81 -1.46
C ALA A 380 -2.46 -11.24 -2.42
N VAL A 381 -3.46 -10.38 -2.58
CA VAL A 381 -3.96 -9.91 -3.88
C VAL A 381 -3.43 -8.49 -4.00
N PRO A 382 -2.49 -8.18 -4.90
CA PRO A 382 -1.48 -7.12 -4.67
C PRO A 382 -1.33 -6.64 -3.21
N GLY A 383 -1.08 -7.56 -2.26
CA GLY A 383 -0.89 -7.28 -0.83
C GLY A 383 -1.95 -6.41 -0.20
N GLY A 384 -3.19 -6.49 -0.69
CA GLY A 384 -4.26 -5.58 -0.34
C GLY A 384 -4.00 -4.14 -0.75
N PRO A 385 -4.88 -3.48 -1.52
CA PRO A 385 -4.76 -2.04 -1.63
C PRO A 385 -4.99 -1.44 -0.24
N LEU A 386 -4.02 -0.68 0.25
CA LEU A 386 -4.30 0.29 1.30
C LEU A 386 -5.21 1.37 0.70
N TYR A 387 -6.25 1.76 1.41
CA TYR A 387 -7.14 2.86 0.99
C TYR A 387 -7.10 3.98 2.00
N ALA A 388 -6.93 5.22 1.55
CA ALA A 388 -7.07 6.44 2.34
C ALA A 388 -7.93 7.47 1.62
N GLY A 389 -8.82 8.12 2.37
CA GLY A 389 -9.76 9.12 1.83
C GLY A 389 -10.56 8.62 0.62
N GLY A 390 -11.00 7.35 0.64
CA GLY A 390 -11.73 6.75 -0.48
C GLY A 390 -10.90 6.42 -1.72
N HIS A 391 -9.57 6.48 -1.65
CA HIS A 391 -8.70 6.19 -2.80
C HIS A 391 -7.64 5.18 -2.42
N ARG A 392 -7.24 4.36 -3.39
CA ARG A 392 -6.06 3.49 -3.23
C ARG A 392 -4.82 4.35 -2.96
N MET A 393 -4.05 3.96 -1.96
CA MET A 393 -2.84 4.67 -1.57
C MET A 393 -1.71 4.42 -2.58
N PRO A 394 -0.92 5.44 -2.93
CA PRO A 394 0.24 5.29 -3.80
C PRO A 394 1.30 4.36 -3.19
N ARG A 395 2.02 3.63 -4.05
CA ARG A 395 3.14 2.75 -3.67
C ARG A 395 4.24 3.49 -2.90
N ARG A 396 4.53 4.72 -3.31
CA ARG A 396 5.45 5.66 -2.64
C ARG A 396 5.25 5.73 -1.13
N ARG A 397 4.01 5.64 -0.67
CA ARG A 397 3.70 5.73 0.76
C ARG A 397 4.16 4.50 1.54
N ALA A 398 4.00 3.32 0.96
CA ALA A 398 4.56 2.09 1.50
C ALA A 398 6.09 2.04 1.41
N ALA A 399 6.68 2.63 0.35
CA ALA A 399 8.14 2.76 0.22
C ALA A 399 8.73 3.72 1.27
N LEU A 400 8.05 4.85 1.56
CA LEU A 400 8.41 5.74 2.66
C LEU A 400 8.31 5.04 4.01
N ALA A 401 7.21 4.34 4.26
CA ALA A 401 7.02 3.53 5.48
C ALA A 401 8.12 2.46 5.63
N TYR A 402 8.47 1.78 4.54
CA TYR A 402 9.59 0.83 4.50
C TYR A 402 10.88 1.50 4.96
N ALA A 403 11.22 2.63 4.36
CA ALA A 403 12.47 3.33 4.66
C ALA A 403 12.51 3.87 6.10
N MET A 404 11.39 4.40 6.60
CA MET A 404 11.26 4.88 7.98
C MET A 404 11.34 3.78 9.03
N THR A 405 10.88 2.57 8.69
CA THR A 405 10.95 1.42 9.59
C THR A 405 12.29 0.69 9.51
N THR A 406 13.26 1.12 8.67
CA THR A 406 14.62 0.56 8.66
C THR A 406 15.35 0.74 9.99
N VAL A 407 15.12 1.88 10.67
CA VAL A 407 15.73 2.20 11.97
C VAL A 407 15.08 1.47 13.14
N TRP A 408 14.00 0.71 12.90
CA TRP A 408 13.33 -0.06 13.95
C TRP A 408 14.04 -1.40 14.18
N PRO A 409 14.10 -1.88 15.44
CA PRO A 409 14.50 -3.25 15.72
C PRO A 409 13.60 -4.25 14.99
N GLU A 410 14.21 -5.22 14.31
CA GLU A 410 13.48 -6.18 13.47
C GLU A 410 12.55 -7.11 14.28
N ASP A 411 12.88 -7.34 15.54
CA ASP A 411 12.17 -8.20 16.48
C ASP A 411 11.00 -7.49 17.18
N LEU A 412 10.83 -6.19 16.97
CA LEU A 412 9.71 -5.44 17.53
C LEU A 412 8.38 -5.93 16.91
N THR A 413 7.42 -6.22 17.79
CA THR A 413 6.07 -6.62 17.41
C THR A 413 5.20 -5.37 17.21
N SER A 414 4.41 -5.35 16.15
CA SER A 414 3.44 -4.27 15.90
C SER A 414 2.35 -4.23 16.98
N ALA A 415 1.84 -3.04 17.32
CA ALA A 415 0.62 -2.96 18.14
C ALA A 415 -0.61 -3.56 17.45
N PHE A 416 -0.60 -3.65 16.11
CA PHE A 416 -1.73 -4.15 15.33
C PHE A 416 -1.78 -5.67 15.22
N GLY A 417 -0.77 -6.42 15.68
CA GLY A 417 -0.79 -7.87 15.59
C GLY A 417 0.53 -8.56 15.94
N PRO A 418 0.57 -9.90 15.91
CA PRO A 418 1.72 -10.68 16.35
C PRO A 418 2.93 -10.61 15.40
N MET A 419 2.78 -9.95 14.25
CA MET A 419 3.80 -9.87 13.23
C MET A 419 4.93 -8.94 13.64
N ARG A 420 6.15 -9.36 13.32
CA ARG A 420 7.34 -8.55 13.51
C ARG A 420 7.44 -7.48 12.44
N VAL A 421 7.94 -6.32 12.81
CA VAL A 421 8.12 -5.19 11.88
C VAL A 421 9.08 -5.57 10.75
N GLY A 422 10.15 -6.33 11.04
CA GLY A 422 11.05 -6.84 10.00
C GLY A 422 10.37 -7.73 8.97
N GLU A 423 9.42 -8.57 9.39
CA GLU A 423 8.64 -9.44 8.50
C GLU A 423 7.69 -8.62 7.61
N LEU A 424 6.98 -7.64 8.18
CA LEU A 424 6.11 -6.74 7.42
C LEU A 424 6.92 -5.92 6.40
N ARG A 425 8.11 -5.46 6.79
CA ARG A 425 9.03 -4.71 5.93
C ARG A 425 9.52 -5.57 4.76
N GLN A 426 9.89 -6.83 5.00
CA GLN A 426 10.28 -7.78 3.96
C GLN A 426 9.14 -8.07 2.98
N ARG A 427 7.93 -8.36 3.49
CA ARG A 427 6.72 -8.54 2.66
C ARG A 427 6.43 -7.32 1.80
N THR A 428 6.59 -6.12 2.37
CA THR A 428 6.40 -4.85 1.65
C THR A 428 7.41 -4.68 0.53
N ALA A 429 8.69 -4.94 0.78
CA ALA A 429 9.74 -4.87 -0.24
C ALA A 429 9.46 -5.84 -1.39
N ARG A 430 9.18 -7.11 -1.09
CA ARG A 430 8.83 -8.12 -2.10
C ARG A 430 7.64 -7.69 -2.96
N ARG A 431 6.61 -7.12 -2.34
CA ARG A 431 5.43 -6.58 -3.05
C ARG A 431 5.76 -5.41 -3.96
N LEU A 432 6.65 -4.51 -3.54
CA LEU A 432 7.06 -3.36 -4.36
C LEU A 432 7.96 -3.80 -5.51
N LEU A 433 8.87 -4.74 -5.27
CA LEU A 433 9.85 -5.23 -6.25
C LEU A 433 9.24 -6.12 -7.34
N ILE A 434 8.13 -6.81 -7.05
CA ILE A 434 7.43 -7.63 -8.05
C ILE A 434 6.53 -6.83 -8.98
N SER A 435 6.35 -5.53 -8.70
CA SER A 435 5.56 -4.64 -9.55
C SER A 435 6.17 -4.53 -10.94
N GLU A 436 5.33 -4.53 -11.98
CA GLU A 436 5.76 -4.31 -13.37
C GLU A 436 6.51 -2.98 -13.56
N HIS A 437 6.16 -1.96 -12.77
CA HIS A 437 6.83 -0.67 -12.78
C HIS A 437 7.05 -0.18 -11.34
N LEU A 438 8.27 0.26 -11.06
CA LEU A 438 8.66 0.91 -9.81
C LEU A 438 9.42 2.17 -10.17
N ASP A 439 8.92 3.32 -9.71
CA ASP A 439 9.52 4.62 -9.99
C ASP A 439 10.91 4.73 -9.32
N ASP A 440 11.78 5.60 -9.84
CA ASP A 440 13.13 5.79 -9.30
C ASP A 440 13.09 6.27 -7.84
N GLU A 441 12.11 7.10 -7.45
CA GLU A 441 11.90 7.51 -6.06
C GLU A 441 11.58 6.33 -5.15
N ASP A 442 10.67 5.45 -5.59
CA ASP A 442 10.19 4.33 -4.79
C ASP A 442 11.31 3.29 -4.63
N LEU A 443 12.08 3.01 -5.68
CA LEU A 443 13.26 2.16 -5.62
C LEU A 443 14.37 2.78 -4.76
N ALA A 444 14.59 4.09 -4.86
CA ALA A 444 15.57 4.79 -4.04
C ALA A 444 15.21 4.71 -2.55
N LEU A 445 13.93 4.85 -2.20
CA LEU A 445 13.44 4.67 -0.83
C LEU A 445 13.67 3.26 -0.28
N LEU A 446 13.62 2.21 -1.13
CA LEU A 446 13.99 0.85 -0.70
C LEU A 446 15.48 0.69 -0.38
N THR A 447 16.31 1.62 -0.83
CA THR A 447 17.76 1.67 -0.57
C THR A 447 18.18 2.74 0.44
N TRP A 448 17.21 3.45 1.03
CA TRP A 448 17.47 4.54 1.98
C TRP A 448 18.03 4.01 3.31
#